data_AF-L0MG37-F1
#
_entry.id   AF-L0MG37-F1
#
_cell.length_a   1.000
_cell.length_b   1.000
_cell.length_c   1.000
_cell.angle_alpha   90.00
_cell.angle_beta   90.00
_cell.angle_gamma   90.00
#
_symmetry.space_group_name_H-M   'P 1'
#
loop_
_entity.id
_entity.type
_entity.pdbx_description
1 polymer ?
#
loop_
_entity_poly.entity_id
_entity_poly.type
_entity_poly.pdbx_seq_one_letter_code
_entity_poly.pdbx_strand_id
1 'polypeptide(L)'
;MIWLTILLMGLVVFFNRYCFLAPGLRLRLSPRLHKLLGFSVPAVLSAISGPIVMYGDAGWRGVADNPYLWGALFAVILAFFLRNTLIVVVLSLLMFITLRGLL
;
A
#
# COMPACT_ATOMS: atom_id res chain seq x y z
N MET A 1 -3.18 -5.42 -28.85
CA MET A 1 -2.00 -4.77 -28.24
C MET A 1 -2.16 -4.70 -26.71
N ILE A 2 -2.22 -5.85 -26.06
CA ILE A 2 -2.33 -5.99 -24.59
C ILE A 2 -1.59 -7.27 -24.17
N TRP A 3 -1.75 -8.34 -24.96
CA TRP A 3 -0.96 -9.57 -24.86
C TRP A 3 0.55 -9.33 -24.91
N LEU A 4 1.02 -8.50 -25.85
CA LEU A 4 2.43 -8.14 -25.96
C LEU A 4 2.93 -7.34 -24.75
N THR A 5 2.10 -6.41 -24.22
CA THR A 5 2.42 -5.62 -23.02
C THR A 5 2.49 -6.48 -21.76
N ILE A 6 1.55 -7.42 -21.60
CA ILE A 6 1.54 -8.37 -20.49
C ILE A 6 2.79 -9.25 -20.54
N LEU A 7 3.14 -9.76 -21.72
CA LEU A 7 4.32 -10.60 -21.90
C LEU A 7 5.61 -9.82 -21.60
N LEU A 8 5.72 -8.59 -22.09
CA LEU A 8 6.85 -7.70 -21.78
C LEU A 8 6.95 -7.39 -20.29
N MET A 9 5.85 -7.03 -19.63
CA MET A 9 5.87 -6.73 -18.19
C MET A 9 6.16 -7.98 -17.36
N GLY A 10 5.62 -9.13 -17.74
CA GLY A 10 5.95 -10.41 -17.13
C GLY A 10 7.44 -10.72 -17.23
N LEU A 11 8.03 -10.49 -18.40
CA LEU A 11 9.45 -10.68 -18.66
C LEU A 11 10.31 -9.72 -17.82
N VAL A 12 9.95 -8.43 -17.74
CA VAL A 12 10.64 -7.45 -16.90
C VAL A 12 10.62 -7.84 -15.42
N VAL A 13 9.44 -8.20 -14.89
CA VAL A 13 9.30 -8.62 -13.48
C VAL A 13 10.08 -9.90 -13.22
N PHE A 14 10.02 -10.87 -14.15
CA PHE A 14 10.76 -12.12 -14.06
C PHE A 14 12.27 -11.86 -14.00
N PHE A 15 12.82 -11.07 -14.93
CA PHE A 15 14.24 -10.74 -14.95
C PHE A 15 14.67 -10.00 -13.69
N ASN A 16 13.90 -9.00 -13.23
CA ASN A 16 14.20 -8.28 -12.00
C ASN A 16 14.31 -9.24 -10.82
N ARG A 17 13.31 -10.12 -10.62
CA ARG A 17 13.29 -11.08 -9.52
C ARG A 17 14.36 -12.16 -9.66
N TYR A 18 14.61 -12.63 -10.87
CA TYR A 18 15.64 -13.63 -11.15
C TYR A 18 17.03 -13.10 -10.84
N CYS A 19 17.35 -11.85 -11.20
CA CYS A 19 18.62 -11.21 -10.84
C CYS A 19 18.84 -11.15 -9.32
N PHE A 20 17.78 -10.94 -8.53
CA PHE A 20 17.86 -10.90 -7.07
C PHE A 20 17.87 -12.30 -6.40
N LEU A 21 17.19 -13.30 -6.98
CA LEU A 21 17.06 -14.65 -6.39
C LEU A 21 18.06 -15.67 -6.93
N ALA A 22 18.76 -15.40 -8.04
CA ALA A 22 19.68 -16.35 -8.65
C ALA A 22 20.83 -16.71 -7.67
N PRO A 23 20.94 -17.98 -7.23
CA PRO A 23 21.91 -18.39 -6.21
C PRO A 23 23.38 -18.31 -6.69
N GLY A 24 23.61 -18.15 -8.00
CA GLY A 24 24.94 -18.02 -8.60
C GLY A 24 25.48 -16.59 -8.70
N LEU A 25 24.62 -15.57 -8.60
CA LEU A 25 25.08 -14.18 -8.55
C LEU A 25 25.49 -13.85 -7.12
N ARG A 26 26.78 -13.70 -6.87
CA ARG A 26 27.32 -13.18 -5.59
C ARG A 26 27.01 -11.67 -5.46
N LEU A 27 25.74 -11.29 -5.57
CA LEU A 27 25.24 -9.96 -5.27
C LEU A 27 25.36 -9.74 -3.77
N ARG A 28 26.55 -9.32 -3.33
CA ARG A 28 26.79 -8.83 -1.98
C ARG A 28 26.13 -7.45 -1.86
N LEU A 29 24.81 -7.45 -1.68
CA LEU A 29 24.08 -6.26 -1.24
C LEU A 29 24.74 -5.77 0.04
N SER A 30 25.16 -4.49 0.06
CA SER A 30 25.70 -3.92 1.28
C SER A 30 24.64 -4.02 2.39
N PRO A 31 25.02 -4.22 3.66
CA PRO A 31 24.06 -4.32 4.77
C PRO A 31 23.09 -3.11 4.83
N ARG A 32 23.56 -1.94 4.39
CA ARG A 32 22.75 -0.71 4.27
C ARG A 32 21.68 -0.85 3.20
N LEU A 33 22.05 -1.32 2.01
CA LEU A 33 21.11 -1.49 0.90
C LEU A 33 20.06 -2.55 1.22
N HIS A 34 20.46 -3.67 1.83
CA HIS A 34 19.52 -4.70 2.26
C HIS A 34 18.51 -4.16 3.30
N LYS A 35 18.98 -3.34 4.25
CA LYS A 35 18.11 -2.66 5.23
C LYS A 35 17.13 -1.70 4.55
N LEU A 36 17.59 -0.91 3.56
CA LEU A 36 16.72 -0.01 2.79
C LEU A 36 15.66 -0.77 1.98
N LEU A 37 16.03 -1.87 1.32
CA LEU A 37 15.07 -2.71 0.60
C LEU A 37 14.02 -3.34 1.53
N GLY A 38 14.40 -3.68 2.77
CA GLY A 38 13.45 -4.18 3.78
C GLY A 38 12.34 -3.17 4.12
N PHE A 39 12.59 -1.87 4.00
CA PHE A 39 11.58 -0.82 4.20
C PHE A 39 10.78 -0.49 2.94
N SER A 40 11.07 -1.11 1.79
CA SER A 40 10.40 -0.82 0.52
C SER A 40 8.89 -1.07 0.58
N VAL A 41 8.48 -2.22 1.13
CA VAL A 41 7.05 -2.59 1.22
C VAL A 41 6.23 -1.58 2.03
N PRO A 42 6.58 -1.26 3.29
CA PRO A 42 5.82 -0.27 4.07
C PRO A 42 5.90 1.14 3.47
N ALA A 43 7.03 1.52 2.84
CA ALA A 43 7.16 2.82 2.19
C ALA A 43 6.25 2.95 0.96
N VAL A 44 6.22 1.94 0.10
CA VAL A 44 5.36 1.91 -1.09
C VAL A 44 3.89 1.90 -0.69
N LEU A 45 3.49 1.10 0.31
CA LEU A 45 2.12 1.08 0.81
C LEU A 45 1.68 2.44 1.34
N SER A 46 2.55 3.13 2.07
CA SER A 46 2.27 4.48 2.60
C SER A 46 2.19 5.52 1.48
N ALA A 47 3.05 5.41 0.46
CA ALA A 47 3.06 6.30 -0.70
C ALA A 47 1.82 6.14 -1.58
N ILE A 48 1.25 4.93 -1.65
CA ILE A 48 0.01 4.67 -2.39
C ILE A 48 -1.22 5.11 -1.57
N SER A 49 -1.26 4.81 -0.27
CA SER A 49 -2.43 5.13 0.56
C SER A 49 -2.61 6.63 0.81
N GLY A 50 -1.52 7.38 0.99
CA GLY A 50 -1.56 8.83 1.23
C GLY A 50 -2.42 9.62 0.23
N PRO A 51 -2.13 9.59 -1.09
CA PRO A 51 -2.92 10.30 -2.08
C PRO A 51 -4.33 9.74 -2.23
N ILE A 52 -4.55 8.42 -2.08
CA ILE A 52 -5.89 7.80 -2.18
C ILE A 52 -6.84 8.38 -1.12
N VAL A 53 -6.33 8.66 0.08
CA VAL A 53 -7.12 9.23 1.18
C VAL A 53 -7.42 10.71 0.93
N MET A 54 -6.50 11.46 0.32
CA MET A 54 -6.57 12.92 0.17
C MET A 54 -7.23 13.39 -1.14
N TYR A 55 -6.99 12.68 -2.25
CA TYR A 55 -7.44 13.03 -3.59
C TYR A 55 -8.56 12.10 -4.06
N GLY A 56 -9.55 12.68 -4.73
CA GLY A 56 -10.63 11.97 -5.41
C GLY A 56 -10.67 12.26 -6.90
N ASP A 57 -11.69 11.72 -7.56
CA ASP A 57 -11.88 11.86 -9.01
C ASP A 57 -12.02 13.33 -9.46
N ALA A 58 -12.52 14.21 -8.59
CA ALA A 58 -12.72 15.64 -8.87
C ALA A 58 -11.61 16.55 -8.30
N GLY A 59 -10.48 15.98 -7.84
CA GLY A 59 -9.38 16.74 -7.22
C GLY A 59 -9.32 16.56 -5.71
N TRP A 60 -8.82 17.57 -4.99
CA TRP A 60 -8.68 17.50 -3.53
C TRP A 60 -10.06 17.38 -2.86
N ARG A 61 -10.29 16.27 -2.16
CA ARG A 61 -11.45 16.07 -1.27
C ARG A 61 -11.19 16.85 0.03
N GLY A 62 -11.92 17.94 0.24
CA GLY A 62 -11.78 18.81 1.42
C GLY A 62 -11.76 18.04 2.76
N VAL A 63 -11.10 18.58 3.77
CA VAL A 63 -10.71 17.85 4.99
C VAL A 63 -11.91 17.42 5.85
N ALA A 64 -12.97 18.23 5.93
CA ALA A 64 -14.07 18.01 6.86
C ALA A 64 -15.04 16.90 6.42
N ASP A 65 -15.43 16.89 5.14
CA ASP A 65 -16.45 15.97 4.59
C ASP A 65 -15.86 14.76 3.86
N ASN A 66 -14.57 14.45 4.07
CA ASN A 66 -13.94 13.33 3.38
C ASN A 66 -14.04 12.03 4.22
N PRO A 67 -14.94 11.08 3.86
CA PRO A 67 -15.10 9.84 4.61
C PRO A 67 -13.85 8.95 4.56
N TYR A 68 -13.02 9.07 3.52
CA TYR A 68 -11.75 8.33 3.45
C TYR A 68 -10.75 8.82 4.48
N LEU A 69 -10.72 10.13 4.77
CA LEU A 69 -9.80 10.70 5.76
C LEU A 69 -10.16 10.25 7.18
N TRP A 70 -11.44 10.36 7.54
CA TRP A 70 -11.94 9.91 8.83
C TRP A 70 -11.80 8.39 9.02
N GLY A 71 -12.07 7.60 7.97
CA GLY A 71 -11.85 6.16 7.98
C GLY A 71 -10.38 5.78 8.17
N ALA A 72 -9.46 6.47 7.48
CA ALA A 72 -8.02 6.25 7.62
C ALA A 72 -7.52 6.63 9.03
N LEU A 73 -7.94 7.78 9.55
CA LEU A 73 -7.58 8.20 10.91
C LEU A 73 -8.07 7.21 11.96
N PHE A 74 -9.32 6.77 11.84
CA PHE A 74 -9.89 5.77 12.73
C PHE A 74 -9.15 4.42 12.65
N ALA A 75 -8.78 3.98 11.45
CA ALA A 75 -7.99 2.77 11.26
C ALA A 75 -6.59 2.87 11.90
N VAL A 76 -5.92 4.02 11.80
CA VAL A 76 -4.61 4.27 12.43
C VAL A 76 -4.72 4.25 13.95
N ILE A 77 -5.75 4.90 14.52
CA ILE A 77 -6.01 4.88 15.96
C ILE A 77 -6.25 3.43 16.41
N LEU A 78 -7.14 2.69 15.75
CA LEU A 78 -7.39 1.30 16.09
C LEU A 78 -6.15 0.42 15.98
N ALA A 79 -5.35 0.58 14.93
CA ALA A 79 -4.11 -0.18 14.76
C ALA A 79 -3.11 0.07 15.88
N PHE A 80 -3.13 1.25 16.49
CA PHE A 80 -2.26 1.58 17.63
C PHE A 80 -2.74 0.92 18.93
N PHE A 81 -4.05 0.86 19.17
CA PHE A 81 -4.62 0.30 20.40
C PHE A 81 -4.84 -1.22 20.36
N LEU A 82 -5.16 -1.78 19.20
CA LEU A 82 -5.50 -3.20 19.05
C LEU A 82 -4.31 -3.98 18.51
N ARG A 83 -3.90 -5.01 19.24
CA ARG A 83 -2.84 -5.94 18.83
C ARG A 83 -3.27 -6.92 17.74
N ASN A 84 -4.57 -7.01 17.45
CA ASN A 84 -5.14 -7.93 16.46
C ASN A 84 -5.52 -7.20 15.16
N THR A 85 -4.70 -7.38 14.13
CA THR A 85 -4.89 -6.76 12.80
C THR A 85 -6.24 -7.09 12.17
N LEU A 86 -6.76 -8.31 12.38
CA LEU A 86 -8.04 -8.72 11.79
C LEU A 86 -9.19 -7.88 12.35
N ILE A 87 -9.20 -7.64 13.67
CA ILE A 87 -10.23 -6.83 14.33
C ILE A 87 -10.15 -5.37 13.86
N VAL A 88 -8.93 -4.84 13.73
CA VAL A 88 -8.69 -3.48 13.19
C VAL A 88 -9.29 -3.33 11.80
N VAL A 89 -9.03 -4.30 10.91
CA VAL A 89 -9.55 -4.27 9.53
C VAL A 89 -11.07 -4.36 9.52
N VAL A 90 -11.68 -5.28 10.28
CA VAL A 90 -13.13 -5.42 10.33
C VAL A 90 -13.80 -4.16 10.90
N LEU A 91 -13.27 -3.60 11.99
CA LEU A 91 -13.88 -2.45 12.65
C LEU A 91 -13.73 -1.16 11.84
N SER A 92 -12.56 -0.95 11.22
CA SER A 92 -12.34 0.17 10.30
C SER A 92 -13.21 0.06 9.05
N LEU A 93 -13.42 -1.15 8.52
CA LEU A 93 -14.31 -1.38 7.39
C LEU A 93 -15.77 -1.08 7.76
N LEU A 94 -16.24 -1.55 8.92
CA LEU A 94 -17.59 -1.25 9.40
C LEU A 94 -17.80 0.26 9.54
N MET A 95 -16.86 0.96 10.16
CA MET A 95 -16.92 2.42 10.32
C MET A 95 -16.93 3.13 8.97
N PHE A 96 -16.08 2.73 8.03
CA PHE A 96 -16.06 3.32 6.69
C PHE A 96 -17.39 3.10 5.93
N ILE A 97 -17.99 1.91 6.03
CA ILE A 97 -19.29 1.62 5.43
C ILE A 97 -20.38 2.50 6.04
N THR A 98 -20.41 2.65 7.36
CA THR A 98 -21.38 3.54 8.02
C THR A 98 -21.20 5.00 7.62
N LEU A 99 -19.95 5.44 7.44
CA LEU A 99 -19.62 6.81 7.06
C LEU A 99 -19.98 7.11 5.59
N ARG A 100 -19.87 6.11 4.71
CA ARG A 100 -20.16 6.22 3.27
C ARG A 100 -21.63 5.94 2.91
N GLY A 101 -22.32 5.12 3.71
CA GLY A 101 -23.70 4.70 3.43
C GLY A 101 -24.79 5.66 3.94
N LEU A 102 -24.43 6.70 4.71
CA LEU A 102 -25.37 7.66 5.29
C LEU A 102 -25.34 9.06 4.60
N LEU A 103 -24.58 9.23 3.52
CA LEU A 103 -24.40 10.48 2.76
C LEU A 103 -24.57 10.24 1.25
#